data_AF-A0A7D9JIP5-F1
#
_entry.id   AF-A0A7D9JIP5-F1
#
_cell.length_a   1.000
_cell.length_b   1.000
_cell.length_c   1.000
_cell.angle_alpha   90.00
_cell.angle_beta   90.00
_cell.angle_gamma   90.00
#
_symmetry.space_group_name_H-M   'P 1'
#
loop_
_entity.id
_entity.type
_entity.pdbx_description
1 polymer ?
#
loop_
_entity_poly.entity_id
_entity_poly.type
_entity_poly.pdbx_seq_one_letter_code
_entity_poly.pdbx_strand_id
1 'polypeptide(L)'
;MKNFNDEEFLNDIRQINWSDINSQNNPNMWTAWFTKFSDILDIHAPVLTKRLRCKKSPWINSLLIHKLRERDSLKKRFDKNPNDQIWSRYKKARNEANKLIKKSKRDYFMKRINTAKNDPKKT
;
A
#
# COMPACT_ATOMS: atom_id res chain seq x y z
N MET A 1 15.14 -6.12 -4.66
CA MET A 1 13.74 -6.34 -5.09
C MET A 1 13.14 -7.45 -4.25
N LYS A 2 11.86 -7.35 -3.84
CA LYS A 2 11.22 -8.45 -3.10
C LYS A 2 10.90 -9.56 -4.11
N ASN A 3 11.49 -10.75 -3.95
CA ASN A 3 11.34 -11.92 -4.83
C ASN A 3 12.09 -11.87 -6.18
N PHE A 4 13.19 -11.12 -6.29
CA PHE A 4 14.06 -11.24 -7.46
C PHE A 4 14.86 -12.55 -7.37
N ASN A 5 14.90 -13.32 -8.46
CA ASN A 5 15.60 -14.59 -8.56
C ASN A 5 16.88 -14.42 -9.38
N ASP A 6 17.99 -14.20 -8.68
CA ASP A 6 19.29 -13.91 -9.29
C ASP A 6 19.77 -15.05 -10.21
N GLU A 7 19.51 -16.31 -9.84
CA GLU A 7 19.95 -17.48 -10.61
C GLU A 7 19.23 -17.59 -11.96
N GLU A 8 17.92 -17.35 -11.96
CA GLU A 8 17.09 -17.41 -13.16
C GLU A 8 17.40 -16.25 -14.11
N PHE A 9 17.57 -15.04 -13.55
CA PHE A 9 18.00 -13.87 -14.30
C PHE A 9 19.36 -14.08 -15.00
N LEU A 10 20.34 -14.63 -14.27
CA LEU A 10 21.66 -14.91 -14.83
C LEU A 10 21.61 -16.02 -15.89
N ASN A 11 20.76 -17.03 -15.70
CA ASN A 11 20.57 -18.08 -16.70
C ASN A 11 19.99 -17.52 -18.00
N ASP A 12 18.96 -16.67 -17.93
CA ASP A 12 18.35 -16.06 -19.11
C ASP A 12 19.32 -15.14 -19.86
N ILE A 13 20.14 -14.36 -19.14
CA ILE A 13 21.19 -13.54 -19.75
C ILE A 13 22.20 -14.40 -20.53
N ARG A 14 22.59 -15.54 -19.98
CA ARG A 14 23.56 -16.45 -20.62
C ARG A 14 23.00 -17.13 -21.86
N GLN A 15 21.68 -17.26 -21.96
CA GLN A 15 21.01 -17.86 -23.12
C GLN A 15 20.82 -16.88 -24.28
N ILE A 16 21.03 -15.56 -24.08
CA ILE A 16 20.97 -14.61 -25.18
C ILE A 16 22.08 -14.91 -26.19
N ASN A 17 21.68 -15.08 -27.45
CA ASN A 17 22.62 -15.07 -28.55
C ASN A 17 23.08 -13.63 -28.86
N TRP A 18 24.31 -13.31 -28.45
CA TRP A 18 24.96 -12.02 -28.66
C TRP A 18 25.66 -11.90 -30.02
N SER A 19 25.87 -13.01 -30.76
CA SER A 19 26.57 -12.99 -32.04
C SER A 19 25.87 -12.10 -33.09
N ASP A 20 24.54 -12.06 -33.04
CA ASP A 20 23.71 -11.27 -33.95
C ASP A 20 23.97 -9.77 -33.82
N ILE A 21 24.34 -9.31 -32.62
CA ILE A 21 24.61 -7.90 -32.30
C ILE A 21 26.03 -7.54 -32.75
N ASN A 22 27.03 -8.40 -32.47
CA ASN A 22 28.42 -8.17 -32.89
C ASN A 22 28.62 -8.16 -34.41
N SER A 23 27.68 -8.74 -35.15
CA SER A 23 27.68 -8.75 -36.62
C SER A 23 27.21 -7.43 -37.24
N GLN A 24 26.60 -6.54 -36.44
CA GLN A 24 26.04 -5.27 -36.92
C GLN A 24 27.01 -4.12 -36.70
N ASN A 25 27.72 -3.72 -37.76
CA ASN A 25 28.66 -2.59 -37.72
C ASN A 25 27.92 -1.24 -37.93
N ASN A 26 27.02 -0.88 -37.01
CA ASN A 26 26.19 0.33 -37.09
C ASN A 26 25.75 0.78 -35.67
N PRO A 27 25.54 2.08 -35.39
CA PRO A 27 24.89 2.57 -34.16
C PRO A 27 23.60 1.82 -33.72
N ASN A 28 22.93 1.11 -34.64
CA ASN A 28 21.82 0.19 -34.32
C ASN A 28 22.19 -0.97 -33.36
N MET A 29 23.48 -1.29 -33.21
CA MET A 29 23.98 -2.34 -32.33
C MET A 29 23.63 -2.07 -30.85
N TRP A 30 23.78 -0.82 -30.40
CA TRP A 30 23.44 -0.42 -29.04
C TRP A 30 21.95 -0.61 -28.76
N THR A 31 21.10 -0.20 -29.69
CA THR A 31 19.65 -0.37 -29.58
C THR A 31 19.28 -1.84 -29.52
N ALA A 32 19.84 -2.68 -30.38
CA ALA A 32 19.58 -4.12 -30.38
C ALA A 32 20.03 -4.79 -29.08
N TRP A 33 21.20 -4.41 -28.55
CA TRP A 33 21.66 -4.86 -27.25
C TRP A 33 20.71 -4.44 -26.12
N PHE A 34 20.36 -3.16 -26.08
CA PHE A 34 19.52 -2.59 -25.04
C PHE A 34 18.12 -3.20 -25.05
N THR A 35 17.55 -3.46 -26.22
CA THR A 35 16.26 -4.15 -26.36
C THR A 35 16.33 -5.57 -25.79
N LYS A 36 17.28 -6.41 -26.24
CA LYS A 36 17.41 -7.79 -25.72
C LYS A 36 17.62 -7.83 -24.20
N PHE A 37 18.42 -6.91 -23.68
CA PHE A 37 18.66 -6.81 -22.24
C PHE A 37 17.42 -6.32 -21.47
N SER A 38 16.71 -5.33 -22.02
CA SER A 38 15.48 -4.79 -21.42
C SER A 38 14.37 -5.82 -21.37
N ASP A 39 14.25 -6.68 -22.39
CA ASP A 39 13.25 -7.76 -22.41
C ASP A 39 13.45 -8.73 -21.22
N ILE A 40 14.70 -9.06 -20.88
CA ILE A 40 15.01 -9.86 -19.68
C ILE A 40 14.70 -9.08 -18.41
N LEU A 41 15.05 -7.80 -18.36
CA LEU A 41 14.74 -6.96 -17.20
C LEU A 41 13.23 -6.87 -16.96
N ASP A 42 12.40 -6.82 -18.00
CA ASP A 42 10.95 -6.77 -17.85
C ASP A 42 10.36 -8.09 -17.31
N ILE A 43 11.00 -9.23 -17.56
CA ILE A 43 10.62 -10.53 -16.99
C ILE A 43 10.98 -10.60 -15.50
N HIS A 44 12.24 -10.29 -15.16
CA HIS A 44 12.78 -10.54 -13.83
C HIS A 44 12.64 -9.38 -12.85
N ALA A 45 12.61 -8.17 -13.39
CA ALA A 45 12.69 -6.91 -12.67
C ALA A 45 11.69 -5.86 -13.21
N PRO A 46 10.42 -6.21 -13.47
CA PRO A 46 9.47 -5.32 -14.11
C PRO A 46 9.32 -4.01 -13.36
N VAL A 47 9.12 -2.91 -14.11
CA VAL A 47 8.76 -1.63 -13.53
C VAL A 47 7.35 -1.72 -12.96
N LEU A 48 7.24 -1.81 -11.63
CA LEU A 48 5.97 -1.91 -10.94
C LEU A 48 5.56 -0.56 -10.34
N THR A 49 4.43 -0.02 -10.82
CA THR A 49 3.78 1.12 -10.17
C THR A 49 3.06 0.63 -8.91
N LYS A 50 3.63 0.93 -7.74
CA LYS A 50 3.02 0.59 -6.45
C LYS A 50 2.46 1.84 -5.78
N ARG A 51 1.19 1.79 -5.40
CA ARG A 51 0.62 2.81 -4.52
C ARG A 51 1.24 2.67 -3.13
N LEU A 52 2.08 3.63 -2.75
CA LEU A 52 2.55 3.73 -1.38
C LEU A 52 1.33 3.91 -0.46
N ARG A 53 1.10 2.94 0.42
CA ARG A 53 0.15 3.14 1.52
C ARG A 53 0.80 4.13 2.48
N CYS A 54 0.23 5.33 2.58
CA CYS A 54 0.58 6.23 3.69
C CYS A 54 0.50 5.46 5.01
N LYS A 55 1.43 5.77 5.92
CA LYS A 55 1.37 5.25 7.29
C LYS A 55 -0.04 5.48 7.84
N LYS A 56 -0.63 4.45 8.45
CA LYS A 56 -1.96 4.57 9.07
C LYS A 56 -1.96 5.79 9.98
N SER A 57 -3.03 6.58 9.93
CA SER A 57 -3.15 7.75 10.79
C SER A 57 -2.88 7.33 12.24
N PRO A 58 -1.92 7.95 12.95
CA PRO A 58 -1.44 7.43 14.23
C PRO A 58 -2.49 7.37 15.35
N TRP A 59 -3.57 8.13 15.21
CA TRP A 59 -4.72 8.11 16.11
C TRP A 59 -5.70 6.95 15.85
N ILE A 60 -5.51 6.16 14.80
CA ILE A 60 -6.34 4.98 14.51
C ILE A 60 -5.80 3.78 15.31
N ASN A 61 -6.52 3.39 16.37
CA ASN A 61 -6.20 2.24 17.20
C ASN A 61 -7.09 1.01 16.88
N SER A 62 -6.74 -0.15 17.44
CA SER A 62 -7.45 -1.42 17.24
C SER A 62 -8.93 -1.36 17.65
N LEU A 63 -9.24 -0.69 18.77
CA LEU A 63 -10.61 -0.49 19.25
C LEU A 63 -11.45 0.31 18.23
N LEU A 64 -10.89 1.40 17.69
CA LEU A 64 -11.57 2.19 16.67
C LEU A 64 -11.81 1.38 15.41
N ILE A 65 -10.84 0.58 14.97
CA ILE A 65 -11.00 -0.32 13.82
C ILE A 65 -12.13 -1.33 14.09
N HIS A 66 -12.19 -1.91 15.29
CA HIS A 66 -13.25 -2.84 15.66
C HIS A 66 -14.63 -2.20 15.58
N LYS A 67 -14.80 -1.00 16.15
CA LYS A 67 -16.07 -0.25 16.10
C LYS A 67 -16.47 0.18 14.69
N LEU A 68 -15.50 0.53 13.83
CA LEU A 68 -15.75 0.82 12.42
C LEU A 68 -16.21 -0.44 11.66
N ARG A 69 -15.59 -1.59 11.92
CA ARG A 69 -15.99 -2.88 11.33
C ARG A 69 -17.39 -3.30 11.77
N GLU A 70 -17.73 -3.12 13.04
CA GLU A 70 -19.07 -3.37 13.58
C GLU A 70 -20.13 -2.53 12.84
N ARG A 71 -19.90 -1.21 12.74
CA ARG A 71 -20.74 -0.28 11.97
C ARG A 71 -20.91 -0.73 10.52
N ASP A 72 -19.81 -1.03 9.84
CA ASP A 72 -19.82 -1.39 8.42
C ASP A 72 -20.50 -2.73 8.18
N SER A 73 -20.32 -3.69 9.08
CA SER A 73 -21.03 -4.97 9.04
C SER A 73 -22.54 -4.78 9.20
N LEU A 74 -22.99 -3.92 10.13
CA LEU A 74 -24.41 -3.65 10.32
C LEU A 74 -25.02 -2.95 9.09
N LYS A 75 -24.29 -1.99 8.50
CA LYS A 75 -24.72 -1.32 7.26
C LYS A 75 -24.87 -2.32 6.12
N LYS A 76 -23.85 -3.16 5.89
CA LYS A 76 -23.90 -4.23 4.88
C LYS A 76 -25.05 -5.22 5.11
N ARG A 77 -25.35 -5.57 6.36
CA ARG A 77 -26.50 -6.45 6.69
C ARG A 77 -27.82 -5.78 6.36
N PHE A 78 -27.99 -4.50 6.70
CA PHE A 78 -29.18 -3.73 6.38
C PHE A 78 -29.37 -3.56 4.86
N ASP A 79 -28.29 -3.28 4.12
CA ASP A 79 -28.35 -3.12 2.66
C ASP A 79 -28.76 -4.41 1.94
N LYS A 80 -28.41 -5.58 2.50
CA LYS A 80 -28.85 -6.87 1.99
C LYS A 80 -30.29 -7.19 2.39
N ASN A 81 -30.63 -6.97 3.66
CA ASN A 81 -31.92 -7.31 4.25
C ASN A 81 -32.40 -6.15 5.14
N PRO A 82 -33.19 -5.21 4.58
CA PRO A 82 -33.69 -4.07 5.32
C PRO A 82 -34.54 -4.51 6.52
N ASN A 83 -34.18 -4.01 7.70
CA ASN A 83 -34.87 -4.31 8.96
C ASN A 83 -34.62 -3.17 9.96
N ASP A 84 -35.67 -2.69 10.61
CA ASP A 84 -35.62 -1.60 11.59
C ASP A 84 -34.73 -1.90 12.80
N GLN A 85 -34.67 -3.17 13.23
CA GLN A 85 -33.77 -3.57 14.31
C GLN A 85 -32.30 -3.41 13.91
N ILE A 86 -31.95 -3.81 12.68
CA ILE A 86 -30.59 -3.67 12.14
C ILE A 86 -30.28 -2.18 11.95
N TRP A 87 -31.26 -1.39 11.48
CA TRP A 87 -31.12 0.05 11.34
C TRP A 87 -30.87 0.76 12.67
N SER A 88 -31.61 0.39 13.71
CA SER A 88 -31.42 0.90 15.07
C SER A 88 -30.03 0.57 15.61
N ARG A 89 -29.58 -0.69 15.45
CA ARG A 89 -28.22 -1.12 15.83
C ARG A 89 -27.14 -0.37 15.05
N TYR A 90 -27.31 -0.20 13.74
CA TYR A 90 -26.41 0.58 12.90
C TYR A 90 -26.30 2.03 13.39
N LYS A 91 -27.43 2.69 13.69
CA LYS A 91 -27.43 4.07 14.21
C LYS A 91 -26.62 4.18 15.51
N LYS A 92 -26.77 3.23 16.44
CA LYS A 92 -25.97 3.16 17.68
C LYS A 92 -24.48 2.98 17.38
N ALA A 93 -24.11 1.97 16.60
CA ALA A 93 -22.72 1.69 16.22
C ALA A 93 -22.06 2.87 15.47
N ARG A 94 -22.81 3.55 14.59
CA ARG A 94 -22.36 4.76 13.89
C ARG A 94 -22.04 5.89 14.87
N ASN A 95 -22.92 6.14 15.84
CA ASN A 95 -22.73 7.19 16.83
C ASN A 95 -21.53 6.88 17.75
N GLU A 96 -21.38 5.62 18.18
CA GLU A 96 -20.23 5.16 18.96
C GLU A 96 -18.92 5.32 18.18
N ALA A 97 -18.86 4.85 16.93
CA ALA A 97 -17.69 4.99 16.08
C ALA A 97 -17.31 6.47 15.88
N ASN A 98 -18.29 7.35 15.62
CA ASN A 98 -18.05 8.79 15.48
C ASN A 98 -17.51 9.43 16.76
N LYS A 99 -18.07 9.07 17.93
CA LYS A 99 -17.57 9.54 19.23
C LYS A 99 -16.13 9.09 19.45
N LEU A 100 -15.82 7.83 19.11
CA LEU A 100 -14.48 7.28 19.26
C LEU A 100 -13.47 7.91 18.28
N ILE A 101 -13.84 8.18 17.02
CA ILE A 101 -13.00 8.93 16.08
C ILE A 101 -12.61 10.28 16.67
N LYS A 102 -13.59 11.04 17.16
CA LYS A 102 -13.36 12.36 17.76
C LYS A 102 -12.44 12.26 18.97
N LYS A 103 -12.71 11.31 19.87
CA LYS A 103 -11.89 11.05 21.06
C LYS A 103 -10.45 10.68 20.69
N SER A 104 -10.25 9.68 19.83
CA SER A 104 -8.91 9.21 19.45
C SER A 104 -8.08 10.31 18.78
N LYS A 105 -8.68 11.14 17.91
CA LYS A 105 -8.00 12.31 17.34
C LYS A 105 -7.57 13.28 18.44
N ARG A 106 -8.50 13.69 19.29
CA ARG A 106 -8.24 14.65 20.37
C ARG A 106 -7.14 14.15 21.30
N ASP A 107 -7.24 12.93 21.78
CA ASP A 107 -6.32 12.35 22.73
C ASP A 107 -4.90 12.23 22.13
N TYR A 108 -4.79 11.87 20.84
CA TYR A 108 -3.51 11.85 20.13
C TYR A 108 -2.87 13.24 20.02
N PHE A 109 -3.61 14.24 19.55
CA PHE A 109 -3.07 15.59 19.38
C PHE A 109 -2.76 16.26 20.71
N MET A 110 -3.60 16.08 21.75
CA MET A 110 -3.31 16.56 23.10
C MET A 110 -2.05 15.91 23.67
N LYS A 111 -1.88 14.60 23.50
CA LYS A 111 -0.65 13.92 23.91
C LYS A 111 0.56 14.52 23.22
N ARG A 112 0.50 14.74 21.90
CA ARG A 112 1.61 15.35 21.13
C ARG A 112 1.96 16.76 21.61
N ILE A 113 0.96 17.61 21.82
CA ILE A 113 1.14 18.97 22.31
C ILE A 113 1.80 18.94 23.70
N ASN A 114 1.31 18.10 24.60
CA ASN A 114 1.86 17.99 25.95
C ASN A 114 3.29 17.42 25.97
N THR A 115 3.61 16.47 25.09
CA THR A 115 4.98 15.96 24.98
C THR A 115 5.94 16.99 24.37
N ALA A 116 5.46 17.84 23.45
CA ALA A 116 6.29 18.89 22.84
C ALA A 116 6.56 20.06 23.81
N LYS A 117 5.65 20.33 24.75
CA LYS A 117 5.88 21.34 25.81
C LYS A 117 7.12 21.04 26.66
N ASN A 118 7.53 19.77 26.76
CA ASN A 118 8.70 19.35 27.52
C ASN A 118 9.97 19.20 26.64
N ASP A 119 9.89 19.42 25.32
CA ASP A 119 11.00 19.26 24.37
C ASP A 119 10.77 20.13 23.11
N PRO A 120 11.15 21.42 23.13
CA PRO A 120 10.83 22.38 22.07
C PRO A 120 11.49 22.09 20.71
N LYS A 121 12.41 21.11 20.61
CA LYS A 121 13.10 20.74 19.36
C LYS A 121 12.30 19.76 18.47
N LYS A 122 11.08 19.38 18.85
CA LYS A 122 10.25 18.36 18.15
C LYS A 122 9.02 18.90 17.41
N THR A 123 8.88 20.21 17.31
CA THR A 123 7.82 20.85 16.52
C THR A 123 8.23 20.91 15.06
#